data_AF-A0A3R5UB51-F1
#
_entry.id   AF-A0A3R5UB51-F1
#
_cell.length_a   1.000
_cell.length_b   1.000
_cell.length_c   1.000
_cell.angle_alpha   90.00
_cell.angle_beta   90.00
_cell.angle_gamma   90.00
#
_symmetry.space_group_name_H-M   'P 1'
#
loop_
_entity.id
_entity.type
_entity.pdbx_description
1 polymer ?
#
loop_
_entity_poly.entity_id
_entity_poly.type
_entity_poly.pdbx_seq_one_letter_code
_entity_poly.pdbx_strand_id
1 'polypeptide(L)'
;LIVCLLRNMRPRETAPVTGWDNLPIPGDTSTSADLARVKWYRNKLAHTEDGKLSPSDFSQYWGDLEVAIGRLGGPSLLIEAQSVLHFVMDKSLTDILTLVRNCKQDVHDLQITKEEQTNMIEDLITAMENQKKCKALHENKMQKLNDSLNKGETEAQKVTAELKEHKGFIDISIEKVKAFETEIEKKEDIIKDIQEKAVEKQNQIENHLVSLQCKFDKKFKDIDEQLVKHDGQIAKYGGQLVKNDEQITKQGGQLVKHDEQLATCEKNIDDMKEELHATNFTS
;
A
#
# COMPACT_ATOMS: atom_id res chain seq x y z
N LEU A 1 -39.21 56.68 92.40
CA LEU A 1 -38.85 56.19 93.75
C LEU A 1 -37.50 56.74 94.25
N ILE A 2 -36.39 56.53 93.54
CA ILE A 2 -35.03 56.99 93.93
C ILE A 2 -34.94 58.47 94.31
N VAL A 3 -35.47 59.40 93.49
CA VAL A 3 -35.37 60.84 93.79
C VAL A 3 -36.22 61.25 94.99
N CYS A 4 -37.34 60.55 95.25
CA CYS A 4 -38.15 60.80 96.44
C CYS A 4 -37.41 60.38 97.72
N LEU A 5 -36.62 59.30 97.66
CA LEU A 5 -35.77 58.85 98.77
C LEU A 5 -34.62 59.83 99.02
N LEU A 6 -33.96 60.33 97.96
CA LEU A 6 -32.89 61.32 98.09
C LEU A 6 -33.37 62.65 98.70
N ARG A 7 -34.61 63.07 98.41
CA ARG A 7 -35.26 64.23 99.06
C ARG A 7 -35.49 63.99 100.55
N ASN A 8 -35.97 62.81 100.92
CA ASN A 8 -36.24 62.47 102.32
C ASN A 8 -34.98 62.35 103.17
N MET A 9 -33.83 62.00 102.58
CA MET A 9 -32.54 61.99 103.28
C MET A 9 -31.91 63.37 103.47
N ARG A 10 -32.40 64.41 102.79
CA ARG A 10 -31.99 65.81 102.98
C ARG A 10 -33.20 66.71 103.25
N PRO A 11 -33.79 66.67 104.47
CA PRO A 11 -35.04 67.38 104.80
C PRO A 11 -34.99 68.92 104.69
N ARG A 12 -33.80 69.49 104.45
CA ARG A 12 -33.54 70.93 104.45
C ARG A 12 -33.49 71.56 103.04
N GLU A 13 -33.68 70.75 102.00
CA GLU A 13 -33.64 71.19 100.61
C GLU A 13 -35.03 71.68 100.16
N THR A 14 -35.11 72.90 99.64
CA THR A 14 -36.37 73.49 99.13
C THR A 14 -36.51 73.24 97.63
N ALA A 15 -37.74 73.23 97.12
CA ALA A 15 -37.96 73.00 95.69
C ALA A 15 -37.20 74.04 94.85
N PRO A 16 -36.55 73.65 93.75
CA PRO A 16 -35.97 74.62 92.82
C PRO A 16 -37.09 75.48 92.22
N VAL A 17 -36.73 76.63 91.64
CA VAL A 17 -37.70 77.63 91.15
C VAL A 17 -38.70 77.06 90.13
N THR A 18 -38.26 76.11 89.31
CA THR A 18 -39.10 75.43 88.30
C THR A 18 -39.96 74.31 88.87
N GLY A 19 -39.83 74.02 90.17
CA GLY A 19 -40.43 72.87 90.81
C GLY A 19 -39.70 71.56 90.54
N TRP A 20 -40.17 70.52 91.20
CA TRP A 20 -39.54 69.21 91.29
C TRP A 20 -39.80 68.26 90.11
N ASP A 21 -40.66 68.65 89.17
CA ASP A 21 -41.15 67.82 88.07
C ASP A 21 -40.83 68.42 86.69
N ASN A 22 -40.33 69.66 86.65
CA ASN A 22 -39.88 70.33 85.44
C ASN A 22 -38.36 70.39 85.37
N LEU A 23 -37.82 70.50 84.16
CA LEU A 23 -36.38 70.65 83.95
C LEU A 23 -35.92 72.01 84.52
N PRO A 24 -34.95 72.02 85.47
CA PRO A 24 -34.42 73.26 86.02
C PRO A 24 -33.66 74.09 84.99
N ILE A 25 -33.57 75.40 85.25
CA ILE A 25 -32.82 76.34 84.43
C ILE A 25 -31.35 75.90 84.36
N PRO A 26 -30.68 75.85 83.19
CA PRO A 26 -29.31 75.33 83.07
C PRO A 26 -28.29 75.95 84.03
N GLY A 27 -28.44 77.24 84.37
CA GLY A 27 -27.54 77.95 85.30
C GLY A 27 -27.77 77.69 86.79
N ASP A 28 -28.85 77.00 87.20
CA ASP A 28 -29.14 76.73 88.61
C ASP A 28 -28.34 75.54 89.15
N THR A 29 -27.15 75.77 89.70
CA THR A 29 -26.28 74.69 90.17
C THR A 29 -26.57 74.26 91.61
N SER A 30 -27.77 74.55 92.13
CA SER A 30 -28.16 74.11 93.47
C SER A 30 -28.34 72.58 93.53
N THR A 31 -28.09 72.01 94.70
CA THR A 31 -28.34 70.59 94.99
C THR A 31 -29.76 70.17 94.59
N SER A 32 -30.75 71.01 94.90
CA SER A 32 -32.15 70.77 94.59
C SER A 32 -32.43 70.78 93.08
N ALA A 33 -31.80 71.68 92.33
CA ALA A 33 -31.88 71.68 90.87
C ALA A 33 -31.19 70.45 90.25
N ASP A 34 -30.01 70.05 90.73
CA ASP A 34 -29.35 68.85 90.19
C ASP A 34 -30.15 67.56 90.46
N LEU A 35 -30.77 67.43 91.63
CA LEU A 35 -31.70 66.32 91.91
C LEU A 35 -32.94 66.35 90.99
N ALA A 36 -33.46 67.52 90.68
CA ALA A 36 -34.57 67.69 89.75
C ALA A 36 -34.14 67.36 88.29
N ARG A 37 -32.93 67.73 87.85
CA ARG A 37 -32.38 67.35 86.54
C ARG A 37 -32.26 65.84 86.38
N VAL A 38 -31.67 65.15 87.37
CA VAL A 38 -31.54 63.68 87.36
C VAL A 38 -32.91 63.02 87.27
N LYS A 39 -33.89 63.53 88.03
CA LYS A 39 -35.28 63.04 87.96
C LYS A 39 -35.88 63.24 86.58
N TRP A 40 -35.72 64.44 86.04
CA TRP A 40 -36.34 64.83 84.78
C TRP A 40 -35.79 64.00 83.62
N TYR A 41 -34.47 63.91 83.47
CA TYR A 41 -33.86 63.10 82.40
C TYR A 41 -34.19 61.61 82.53
N ARG A 42 -34.20 61.05 83.75
CA ARG A 42 -34.63 59.66 83.97
C ARG A 42 -36.10 59.45 83.59
N ASN A 43 -36.99 60.36 83.98
CA ASN A 43 -38.41 60.28 83.64
C ASN A 43 -38.62 60.45 82.13
N LYS A 44 -37.90 61.38 81.49
CA LYS A 44 -37.98 61.62 80.05
C LYS A 44 -37.63 60.36 79.28
N LEU A 45 -36.51 59.70 79.63
CA LEU A 45 -36.11 58.40 79.09
C LEU A 45 -37.15 57.30 79.32
N ALA A 46 -37.69 57.20 80.54
CA ALA A 46 -38.64 56.14 80.91
C ALA A 46 -40.03 56.30 80.24
N HIS A 47 -40.35 57.49 79.73
CA HIS A 47 -41.62 57.80 79.08
C HIS A 47 -41.49 57.99 77.56
N THR A 48 -40.31 57.76 76.98
CA THR A 48 -40.16 57.72 75.53
C THR A 48 -40.78 56.42 74.99
N GLU A 49 -41.72 56.53 74.04
CA GLU A 49 -42.57 55.41 73.58
C GLU A 49 -41.82 54.19 73.04
N ASP A 50 -40.66 54.39 72.44
CA ASP A 50 -39.81 53.33 71.87
C ASP A 50 -38.51 53.10 72.65
N GLY A 51 -38.30 53.84 73.75
CA GLY A 51 -37.08 53.81 74.54
C GLY A 51 -35.83 54.27 73.77
N LYS A 52 -35.98 54.91 72.60
CA LYS A 52 -34.84 55.36 71.78
C LYS A 52 -34.57 56.84 72.00
N LEU A 53 -33.29 57.20 72.08
CA LEU A 53 -32.83 58.57 71.95
C LEU A 53 -32.04 58.71 70.67
N SER A 54 -32.16 59.85 69.99
CA SER A 54 -31.23 60.19 68.93
C SER A 54 -29.81 60.30 69.50
N PRO A 55 -28.76 60.05 68.70
CA PRO A 55 -27.39 60.23 69.18
C PRO A 55 -27.11 61.63 69.73
N SER A 56 -27.72 62.68 69.13
CA SER A 56 -27.60 64.06 69.62
C SER A 56 -28.28 64.28 70.96
N ASP A 57 -29.51 63.78 71.14
CA ASP A 57 -30.23 63.93 72.41
C ASP A 57 -29.56 63.15 73.53
N PHE A 58 -29.04 61.95 73.21
CA PHE A 58 -28.29 61.14 74.16
C PHE A 58 -27.04 61.87 74.64
N SER A 59 -26.21 62.39 73.73
CA SER A 59 -25.01 63.13 74.10
C SER A 59 -25.33 64.37 74.94
N GLN A 60 -26.39 65.11 74.60
CA GLN A 60 -26.81 66.27 75.36
C GLN A 60 -27.29 65.90 76.78
N TYR A 61 -28.23 64.96 76.88
CA TYR A 61 -28.81 64.57 78.18
C TYR A 61 -27.76 63.94 79.09
N TRP A 62 -26.87 63.13 78.52
CA TRP A 62 -25.79 62.50 79.26
C TRP A 62 -24.79 63.53 79.78
N GLY A 63 -24.38 64.49 78.96
CA GLY A 63 -23.47 65.56 79.40
C GLY A 63 -24.06 66.40 80.55
N ASP A 64 -25.35 66.77 80.45
CA ASP A 64 -26.03 67.49 81.53
C ASP A 64 -26.13 66.66 82.82
N LEU A 65 -26.35 65.34 82.68
CA LEU A 65 -26.41 64.40 83.80
C LEU A 65 -25.05 64.22 84.47
N GLU A 66 -23.97 64.04 83.70
CA GLU A 66 -22.61 63.92 84.24
C GLU A 66 -22.23 65.11 85.11
N VAL A 67 -22.50 66.33 84.60
CA VAL A 67 -22.24 67.57 85.34
C VAL A 67 -23.07 67.63 86.63
N ALA A 68 -24.36 67.30 86.57
CA ALA A 68 -25.24 67.29 87.74
C ALA A 68 -24.82 66.24 88.78
N ILE A 69 -24.47 65.03 88.33
CA ILE A 69 -24.01 63.92 89.18
C ILE A 69 -22.68 64.28 89.85
N GLY A 70 -21.74 64.88 89.11
CA GLY A 70 -20.47 65.35 89.63
C GLY A 70 -20.63 66.42 90.72
N ARG A 71 -21.61 67.33 90.58
CA ARG A 71 -21.95 68.31 91.62
C ARG A 71 -22.58 67.66 92.85
N LEU A 72 -23.41 66.64 92.69
CA LEU A 72 -24.11 65.98 93.79
C LEU A 72 -23.22 65.04 94.62
N GLY A 73 -22.32 64.30 93.97
CA GLY A 73 -21.51 63.24 94.58
C GLY A 73 -20.00 63.46 94.54
N GLY A 74 -19.54 64.57 93.97
CA GLY A 74 -18.13 64.92 93.86
C GLY A 74 -17.38 64.13 92.78
N PRO A 75 -16.03 64.32 92.70
CA PRO A 75 -15.20 63.77 91.63
C PRO A 75 -15.27 62.24 91.49
N SER A 76 -15.39 61.49 92.59
CA SER A 76 -15.47 60.02 92.56
C SER A 76 -16.71 59.53 91.82
N LEU A 77 -17.86 60.16 92.04
CA LEU A 77 -19.11 59.78 91.37
C LEU A 77 -19.13 60.26 89.91
N LEU A 78 -18.46 61.38 89.59
CA LEU A 78 -18.26 61.81 88.21
C LEU A 78 -17.42 60.80 87.43
N ILE A 79 -16.32 60.30 88.02
CA ILE A 79 -15.47 59.27 87.40
C ILE A 79 -16.28 57.99 87.17
N GLU A 80 -17.15 57.60 88.10
CA GLU A 80 -18.02 56.43 87.93
C GLU A 80 -19.09 56.66 86.85
N ALA A 81 -19.69 57.84 86.76
CA ALA A 81 -20.60 58.18 85.67
C ALA A 81 -19.87 58.12 84.32
N GLN A 82 -18.72 58.77 84.19
CA GLN A 82 -17.91 58.77 82.97
C GLN A 82 -17.39 57.39 82.59
N SER A 83 -17.09 56.54 83.59
CA SER A 83 -16.66 55.17 83.35
C SER A 83 -17.80 54.32 82.82
N VAL A 84 -19.07 54.58 83.17
CA VAL A 84 -20.25 53.89 82.62
C VAL A 84 -20.48 54.25 81.14
N LEU A 85 -20.25 55.51 80.73
CA LEU A 85 -20.36 55.91 79.32
C LEU A 85 -19.31 55.20 78.46
N HIS A 86 -18.09 55.14 78.98
CA HIS A 86 -16.95 54.50 78.34
C HIS A 86 -16.79 53.04 78.77
N PHE A 87 -17.76 52.47 79.50
CA PHE A 87 -17.72 51.09 79.95
C PHE A 87 -17.86 50.27 78.68
N VAL A 88 -16.68 49.84 78.23
CA VAL A 88 -16.39 49.21 76.96
C VAL A 88 -17.54 48.29 76.60
N MET A 89 -18.16 48.53 75.43
CA MET A 89 -19.04 47.55 74.82
C MET A 89 -18.31 46.21 74.90
N ASP A 90 -18.90 45.28 75.66
CA ASP A 90 -18.24 44.09 76.18
C ASP A 90 -17.28 43.48 75.15
N LYS A 91 -16.08 43.05 75.57
CA LYS A 91 -15.06 42.44 74.69
C LYS A 91 -15.69 41.38 73.76
N SER A 92 -16.70 40.68 74.28
CA SER A 92 -17.58 39.76 73.57
C SER A 92 -18.23 40.32 72.29
N LEU A 93 -18.74 41.56 72.28
CA LEU A 93 -19.39 42.15 71.10
C LEU A 93 -18.37 42.48 69.99
N THR A 94 -17.18 42.95 70.35
CA THR A 94 -16.10 43.23 69.37
C THR A 94 -15.58 41.95 68.73
N ASP A 95 -15.45 40.88 69.53
CA ASP A 95 -15.08 39.55 69.04
C ASP A 95 -16.16 39.00 68.09
N ILE A 96 -17.45 39.18 68.42
CA ILE A 96 -18.57 38.80 67.54
C ILE A 96 -18.53 39.57 66.21
N LEU A 97 -18.34 40.89 66.23
CA LEU A 97 -18.27 41.69 65.00
C LEU A 97 -17.08 41.30 64.11
N THR A 98 -15.94 40.97 64.71
CA THR A 98 -14.76 40.50 63.99
C THR A 98 -15.02 39.13 63.36
N LEU A 99 -15.65 38.20 64.10
CA LEU A 99 -16.06 36.90 63.58
C LEU A 99 -17.02 37.04 62.40
N VAL A 100 -18.03 37.91 62.51
CA VAL A 100 -18.98 38.19 61.42
C VAL A 100 -18.28 38.73 60.17
N ARG A 101 -17.29 39.62 60.34
CA ARG A 101 -16.50 40.12 59.21
C ARG A 101 -15.71 39.00 58.53
N ASN A 102 -15.08 38.13 59.32
CA ASN A 102 -14.32 36.99 58.78
C ASN A 102 -15.24 36.01 58.06
N CYS A 103 -16.37 35.62 58.66
CA CYS A 103 -17.35 34.76 57.99
C CYS A 103 -17.86 35.35 56.67
N LYS A 104 -18.03 36.68 56.61
CA LYS A 104 -18.43 37.35 55.37
C LYS A 104 -17.35 37.26 54.30
N GLN A 105 -16.07 37.36 54.69
CA GLN A 105 -14.94 37.18 53.78
C GLN A 105 -14.86 35.72 53.30
N ASP A 106 -14.96 34.76 54.21
CA ASP A 106 -14.93 33.33 53.87
C ASP A 106 -16.04 32.96 52.86
N VAL A 107 -17.25 33.50 53.05
CA VAL A 107 -18.37 33.29 52.11
C VAL A 107 -18.05 33.84 50.72
N HIS A 108 -17.43 35.02 50.65
CA HIS A 108 -17.02 35.63 49.38
C HIS A 108 -15.95 34.79 48.68
N ASP A 109 -14.94 34.32 49.42
CA ASP A 109 -13.86 33.50 48.86
C ASP A 109 -14.38 32.13 48.39
N LEU A 110 -15.33 31.55 49.12
CA LEU A 110 -16.04 30.33 48.69
C LEU A 110 -16.88 30.57 47.41
N GLN A 111 -17.46 31.75 47.23
CA GLN A 111 -18.19 32.10 46.01
C GLN A 111 -17.26 32.18 44.80
N ILE A 112 -16.09 32.82 44.95
CA ILE A 112 -15.08 32.86 43.88
C ILE A 112 -14.64 31.45 43.50
N THR A 113 -14.29 30.64 44.51
CA THR A 113 -13.83 29.26 44.29
C THR A 113 -14.91 28.42 43.58
N LYS A 114 -16.19 28.60 43.93
CA LYS A 114 -17.31 27.93 43.28
C LYS A 114 -17.41 28.34 41.80
N GLU A 115 -17.23 29.62 41.48
CA GLU A 115 -17.28 30.13 40.10
C GLU A 115 -16.13 29.59 39.25
N GLU A 116 -14.91 29.56 39.80
CA GLU A 116 -13.75 28.92 39.16
C GLU A 116 -13.99 27.43 38.88
N GLN A 117 -14.52 26.69 39.86
CA GLN A 117 -14.89 25.30 39.68
C GLN A 117 -15.98 25.11 38.64
N THR A 118 -16.95 26.01 38.56
CA THR A 118 -18.03 25.97 37.55
C THR A 118 -17.45 26.10 36.15
N ASN A 119 -16.56 27.07 35.94
CA ASN A 119 -15.89 27.29 34.65
C ASN A 119 -15.03 26.08 34.25
N MET A 120 -14.26 25.50 35.18
CA MET A 120 -13.51 24.28 34.89
C MET A 120 -14.39 23.09 34.49
N ILE A 121 -15.58 22.96 35.11
CA ILE A 121 -16.52 21.90 34.76
C ILE A 121 -17.06 22.11 33.33
N GLU A 122 -17.38 23.33 32.93
CA GLU A 122 -17.83 23.64 31.57
C GLU A 122 -16.76 23.33 30.51
N ASP A 123 -15.50 23.67 30.79
CA ASP A 123 -14.37 23.33 29.93
C ASP A 123 -14.19 21.81 29.81
N LEU A 124 -14.29 21.08 30.94
CA LEU A 124 -14.24 19.61 30.95
C LEU A 124 -15.38 18.98 30.15
N ILE A 125 -16.60 19.49 30.28
CA ILE A 125 -17.76 19.02 29.50
C ILE A 125 -17.48 19.20 28.00
N THR A 126 -17.00 20.38 27.60
CA THR A 126 -16.66 20.67 26.20
C THR A 126 -15.56 19.73 25.67
N ALA A 127 -14.52 19.49 26.47
CA ALA A 127 -13.46 18.55 26.13
C ALA A 127 -13.99 17.11 25.98
N MET A 128 -14.88 16.67 26.86
CA MET A 128 -15.51 15.35 26.81
C MET A 128 -16.39 15.18 25.55
N GLU A 129 -17.15 16.20 25.17
CA GLU A 129 -17.95 16.18 23.95
C GLU A 129 -17.09 16.10 22.69
N ASN A 130 -16.02 16.90 22.62
CA ASN A 130 -15.06 16.84 21.52
C ASN A 130 -14.37 15.47 21.46
N GLN A 131 -14.02 14.87 22.60
CA GLN A 131 -13.47 13.52 22.67
C GLN A 131 -14.47 12.49 22.12
N LYS A 132 -15.76 12.58 22.49
CA LYS A 132 -16.82 11.69 21.96
C LYS A 132 -16.95 11.81 20.44
N LYS A 133 -16.96 13.04 19.90
CA LYS A 133 -17.00 13.29 18.45
C LYS A 133 -15.78 12.69 17.74
N CYS A 134 -14.57 12.87 18.29
CA CYS A 134 -13.35 12.27 17.75
C CYS A 134 -13.39 10.74 17.75
N LYS A 135 -13.88 10.11 18.82
CA LYS A 135 -14.04 8.66 18.89
C LYS A 135 -15.01 8.14 17.83
N ALA A 136 -16.18 8.76 17.68
CA ALA A 136 -17.16 8.38 16.66
C ALA A 136 -16.61 8.51 15.23
N LEU A 137 -15.84 9.57 14.96
CA LEU A 137 -15.17 9.76 13.67
C LEU A 137 -14.13 8.66 13.41
N HIS A 138 -13.37 8.28 14.43
CA HIS A 138 -12.38 7.21 14.33
C HIS A 138 -13.05 5.85 14.07
N GLU A 139 -14.11 5.52 14.81
CA GLU A 139 -14.90 4.29 14.61
C GLU A 139 -15.48 4.22 13.18
N ASN A 140 -16.03 5.32 12.67
CA ASN A 140 -16.53 5.36 11.28
C ASN A 140 -15.43 5.12 10.24
N LYS A 141 -14.25 5.72 10.44
CA LYS A 141 -13.09 5.49 9.55
C LYS A 141 -12.61 4.04 9.61
N MET A 142 -12.55 3.46 10.81
CA MET A 142 -12.18 2.05 11.01
C MET A 142 -13.16 1.11 10.31
N GLN A 143 -14.48 1.37 10.41
CA GLN A 143 -15.47 0.56 9.72
C GLN A 143 -15.30 0.60 8.19
N LYS A 144 -15.12 1.79 7.60
CA LYS A 144 -14.89 1.94 6.15
C LYS A 144 -13.62 1.24 5.68
N LEU A 145 -12.55 1.31 6.47
CA LEU A 145 -11.31 0.59 6.19
C LEU A 145 -11.53 -0.92 6.21
N ASN A 146 -12.26 -1.42 7.22
CA ASN A 146 -12.58 -2.84 7.35
C ASN A 146 -13.44 -3.35 6.18
N ASP A 147 -14.46 -2.59 5.77
CA ASP A 147 -15.31 -2.94 4.63
C ASP A 147 -14.49 -2.98 3.32
N SER A 148 -13.57 -2.02 3.13
CA SER A 148 -12.69 -1.98 1.97
C SER A 148 -11.69 -3.14 1.97
N LEU A 149 -11.16 -3.51 3.14
CA LEU A 149 -10.26 -4.65 3.32
C LEU A 149 -10.97 -5.96 2.97
N ASN A 150 -12.17 -6.18 3.52
CA ASN A 150 -12.97 -7.36 3.24
C ASN A 150 -13.29 -7.48 1.74
N LYS A 151 -13.63 -6.37 1.08
CA LYS A 151 -13.84 -6.35 -0.38
C LYS A 151 -12.55 -6.69 -1.15
N GLY A 152 -11.40 -6.19 -0.71
CA GLY A 152 -10.11 -6.55 -1.30
C GLY A 152 -9.79 -8.03 -1.14
N GLU A 153 -10.08 -8.59 0.03
CA GLU A 153 -9.87 -10.01 0.32
C GLU A 153 -10.75 -10.92 -0.54
N THR A 154 -12.03 -10.58 -0.74
CA THR A 154 -12.92 -11.37 -1.60
C THR A 154 -12.48 -11.35 -3.06
N GLU A 155 -12.04 -10.19 -3.58
CA GLU A 155 -11.51 -10.11 -4.95
C GLU A 155 -10.21 -10.90 -5.09
N ALA A 156 -9.30 -10.82 -4.12
CA ALA A 156 -8.07 -11.60 -4.11
C ALA A 156 -8.34 -13.12 -4.07
N GLN A 157 -9.33 -13.57 -3.30
CA GLN A 157 -9.77 -14.97 -3.26
C GLN A 157 -10.31 -15.41 -4.63
N LYS A 158 -11.11 -14.57 -5.30
CA LYS A 158 -11.63 -14.84 -6.63
C LYS A 158 -10.52 -15.01 -7.67
N VAL A 159 -9.58 -14.05 -7.74
CA VAL A 159 -8.41 -14.12 -8.63
C VAL A 159 -7.57 -15.38 -8.35
N THR A 160 -7.40 -15.74 -7.09
CA THR A 160 -6.67 -16.95 -6.70
C THR A 160 -7.37 -18.22 -7.21
N ALA A 161 -8.70 -18.26 -7.17
CA ALA A 161 -9.48 -19.38 -7.69
C ALA A 161 -9.35 -19.49 -9.23
N GLU A 162 -9.47 -18.37 -9.94
CA GLU A 162 -9.30 -18.31 -11.41
C GLU A 162 -7.89 -18.77 -11.83
N LEU A 163 -6.84 -18.32 -11.12
CA LEU A 163 -5.46 -18.76 -11.37
C LEU A 163 -5.29 -20.26 -11.15
N LYS A 164 -5.93 -20.84 -10.14
CA LYS A 164 -5.88 -22.28 -9.87
C LYS A 164 -6.54 -23.07 -11.00
N GLU A 165 -7.63 -22.57 -11.55
CA GLU A 165 -8.32 -23.17 -12.70
C GLU A 165 -7.45 -23.11 -13.96
N HIS A 166 -6.90 -21.93 -14.28
CA HIS A 166 -5.98 -21.76 -15.40
C HIS A 166 -4.73 -22.65 -15.30
N LYS A 167 -4.17 -22.79 -14.09
CA LYS A 167 -3.07 -23.72 -13.85
C LYS A 167 -3.47 -25.16 -14.20
N GLY A 168 -4.67 -25.60 -13.81
CA GLY A 168 -5.19 -26.92 -14.17
C GLY A 168 -5.28 -27.15 -15.68
N PHE A 169 -5.74 -26.15 -16.45
CA PHE A 169 -5.76 -26.22 -17.91
C PHE A 169 -4.36 -26.30 -18.53
N ILE A 170 -3.40 -25.56 -17.98
CA ILE A 170 -2.01 -25.60 -18.43
C ILE A 170 -1.40 -26.97 -18.15
N ASP A 171 -1.60 -27.53 -16.94
CA ASP A 171 -1.10 -28.86 -16.57
C ASP A 171 -1.63 -29.94 -17.54
N ILE A 172 -2.93 -29.90 -17.88
CA ILE A 172 -3.53 -30.82 -18.87
C ILE A 172 -2.88 -30.63 -20.25
N SER A 173 -2.62 -29.39 -20.66
CA SER A 173 -2.02 -29.09 -21.96
C SER A 173 -0.57 -29.56 -22.05
N ILE A 174 0.19 -29.39 -20.96
CA ILE A 174 1.56 -29.92 -20.83
C ILE A 174 1.58 -31.43 -21.00
N GLU A 175 0.67 -32.16 -20.34
CA GLU A 175 0.61 -33.63 -20.47
C GLU A 175 0.26 -34.07 -21.91
N LYS A 176 -0.62 -33.33 -22.61
CA LYS A 176 -0.89 -33.59 -24.03
C LYS A 176 0.34 -33.37 -24.91
N VAL A 177 1.10 -32.30 -24.67
CA VAL A 177 2.33 -32.01 -25.43
C VAL A 177 3.36 -33.11 -25.22
N LYS A 178 3.60 -33.55 -23.98
CA LYS A 178 4.50 -34.68 -23.69
C LYS A 178 4.09 -35.96 -24.42
N ALA A 179 2.79 -36.25 -24.48
CA ALA A 179 2.29 -37.42 -25.20
C ALA A 179 2.59 -37.33 -26.71
N PHE A 180 2.44 -36.15 -27.31
CA PHE A 180 2.81 -35.92 -28.71
C PHE A 180 4.31 -36.02 -28.95
N GLU A 181 5.14 -35.49 -28.05
CA GLU A 181 6.60 -35.61 -28.12
C GLU A 181 7.02 -37.09 -28.15
N THR A 182 6.45 -37.92 -27.25
CA THR A 182 6.71 -39.37 -27.25
C THR A 182 6.26 -40.06 -28.53
N GLU A 183 5.17 -39.61 -29.16
CA GLU A 183 4.71 -40.18 -30.43
C GLU A 183 5.61 -39.77 -31.61
N ILE A 184 6.16 -38.55 -31.59
CA ILE A 184 7.14 -38.07 -32.56
C ILE A 184 8.41 -38.91 -32.48
N GLU A 185 8.97 -39.12 -31.29
CA GLU A 185 10.17 -39.95 -31.09
C GLU A 185 10.00 -41.35 -31.70
N LYS A 186 8.85 -42.00 -31.46
CA LYS A 186 8.55 -43.32 -32.05
C LYS A 186 8.52 -43.28 -33.58
N LYS A 187 8.01 -42.22 -34.18
CA LYS A 187 7.97 -42.06 -35.64
C LYS A 187 9.35 -41.78 -36.20
N GLU A 188 10.19 -41.03 -35.50
CA GLU A 188 11.58 -40.80 -35.88
C GLU A 188 12.38 -42.11 -35.91
N ASP A 189 12.21 -42.99 -34.92
CA ASP A 189 12.82 -44.33 -34.91
C ASP A 189 12.39 -45.18 -36.12
N ILE A 190 11.10 -45.16 -36.47
CA ILE A 190 10.58 -45.87 -37.64
C ILE A 190 11.17 -45.31 -38.94
N ILE A 191 11.26 -43.97 -39.06
CA ILE A 191 11.86 -43.32 -40.23
C ILE A 191 13.32 -43.74 -40.38
N LYS A 192 14.07 -43.80 -39.28
CA LYS A 192 15.47 -44.24 -39.28
C LYS A 192 15.63 -45.68 -39.78
N ASP A 193 14.80 -46.60 -39.30
CA ASP A 193 14.80 -48.01 -39.77
C ASP A 193 14.45 -48.11 -41.27
N ILE A 194 13.47 -47.33 -41.75
CA ILE A 194 13.13 -47.27 -43.18
C ILE A 194 14.31 -46.73 -44.01
N GLN A 195 14.99 -45.69 -43.53
CA GLN A 195 16.16 -45.12 -44.21
C GLN A 195 17.32 -46.12 -44.30
N GLU A 196 17.62 -46.85 -43.22
CA GLU A 196 18.65 -47.90 -43.22
C GLU A 196 18.32 -49.00 -44.23
N LYS A 197 17.08 -49.49 -44.25
CA LYS A 197 16.61 -50.49 -45.23
C LYS A 197 16.68 -49.99 -46.67
N ALA A 198 16.37 -48.72 -46.92
CA ALA A 198 16.46 -48.13 -48.25
C ALA A 198 17.91 -48.07 -48.76
N VAL A 199 18.85 -47.67 -47.90
CA VAL A 199 20.29 -47.65 -48.22
C VAL A 199 20.79 -49.06 -48.53
N GLU A 200 20.40 -50.06 -47.74
CA GLU A 200 20.80 -51.45 -47.98
C GLU A 200 20.27 -51.97 -49.33
N LYS A 201 19.02 -51.65 -49.68
CA LYS A 201 18.46 -51.98 -51.01
C LYS A 201 19.17 -51.26 -52.13
N GLN A 202 19.53 -49.98 -51.95
CA GLN A 202 20.30 -49.23 -52.95
C GLN A 202 21.66 -49.87 -53.19
N ASN A 203 22.39 -50.25 -52.13
CA ASN A 203 23.66 -50.95 -52.25
C ASN A 203 23.52 -52.31 -52.96
N GLN A 204 22.43 -53.06 -52.68
CA GLN A 204 22.14 -54.31 -53.40
C GLN A 204 21.97 -54.06 -54.91
N ILE A 205 21.17 -53.06 -55.29
CA ILE A 205 20.94 -52.70 -56.70
C ILE A 205 22.25 -52.31 -57.39
N GLU A 206 23.06 -51.47 -56.74
CA GLU A 206 24.35 -51.02 -57.27
C GLU A 206 25.30 -52.20 -57.51
N ASN A 207 25.40 -53.12 -56.55
CA ASN A 207 26.18 -54.36 -56.71
C ASN A 207 25.67 -55.23 -57.88
N HIS A 208 24.35 -55.37 -58.04
CA HIS A 208 23.77 -56.11 -59.16
C HIS A 208 24.07 -55.44 -60.51
N LEU A 209 24.02 -54.11 -60.59
CA LEU A 209 24.36 -53.34 -61.80
C LEU A 209 25.83 -53.53 -62.18
N VAL A 210 26.75 -53.38 -61.24
CA VAL A 210 28.20 -53.58 -61.47
C VAL A 210 28.47 -55.01 -61.95
N SER A 211 27.83 -56.01 -61.34
CA SER A 211 27.95 -57.41 -61.78
C SER A 211 27.45 -57.63 -63.21
N LEU A 212 26.32 -57.01 -63.56
CA LEU A 212 25.77 -57.07 -64.93
C LEU A 212 26.68 -56.38 -65.94
N GLN A 213 27.21 -55.19 -65.62
CA GLN A 213 28.19 -54.48 -66.45
C GLN A 213 29.41 -55.37 -66.73
N CYS A 214 30.02 -55.94 -65.70
CA CYS A 214 31.17 -56.85 -65.87
C CYS A 214 30.86 -58.06 -66.77
N LYS A 215 29.66 -58.63 -66.66
CA LYS A 215 29.22 -59.72 -67.54
C LYS A 215 29.06 -59.29 -69.00
N PHE A 216 28.49 -58.11 -69.24
CA PHE A 216 28.35 -57.56 -70.59
C PHE A 216 29.71 -57.21 -71.19
N ASP A 217 30.59 -56.55 -70.44
CA ASP A 217 31.95 -56.20 -70.88
C ASP A 217 32.73 -57.45 -71.28
N LYS A 218 32.62 -58.53 -70.49
CA LYS A 218 33.23 -59.82 -70.83
C LYS A 218 32.70 -60.38 -72.15
N LYS A 219 31.36 -60.38 -72.35
CA LYS A 219 30.75 -60.84 -73.60
C LYS A 219 31.15 -59.99 -74.80
N PHE A 220 31.19 -58.66 -74.64
CA PHE A 220 31.65 -57.76 -75.69
C PHE A 220 33.10 -58.06 -76.08
N LYS A 221 33.98 -58.24 -75.09
CA LYS A 221 35.37 -58.61 -75.33
C LYS A 221 35.48 -59.96 -76.05
N ASP A 222 34.71 -60.96 -75.65
CA ASP A 222 34.69 -62.27 -76.31
C ASP A 222 34.22 -62.16 -77.78
N ILE A 223 33.23 -61.30 -78.06
CA ILE A 223 32.74 -61.02 -79.42
C ILE A 223 33.81 -60.30 -80.24
N ASP A 224 34.45 -59.27 -79.70
CA ASP A 224 35.54 -58.54 -80.37
C ASP A 224 36.69 -59.48 -80.71
N GLU A 225 37.09 -60.37 -79.79
CA GLU A 225 38.12 -61.38 -80.05
C GLU A 225 37.73 -62.36 -81.17
N GLN A 226 36.44 -62.72 -81.30
CA GLN A 226 35.96 -63.54 -82.41
C GLN A 226 35.99 -62.78 -83.74
N LEU A 227 35.58 -61.51 -83.76
CA LEU A 227 35.63 -60.67 -84.96
C LEU A 227 37.07 -60.54 -85.48
N VAL A 228 38.04 -60.26 -84.60
CA VAL A 228 39.47 -60.20 -84.96
C VAL A 228 39.96 -61.52 -85.58
N LYS A 229 39.52 -62.66 -85.05
CA LYS A 229 39.85 -63.98 -85.64
C LYS A 229 39.27 -64.15 -87.03
N HIS A 230 38.00 -63.78 -87.23
CA HIS A 230 37.36 -63.84 -88.56
C HIS A 230 38.04 -62.89 -89.55
N ASP A 231 38.38 -61.67 -89.15
CA ASP A 231 39.12 -60.71 -89.98
C ASP A 231 40.48 -61.29 -90.42
N GLY A 232 41.20 -61.94 -89.50
CA GLY A 232 42.45 -62.63 -89.81
C GLY A 232 42.27 -63.78 -90.82
N GLN A 233 41.17 -64.53 -90.72
CA GLN A 233 40.84 -65.58 -91.70
C GLN A 233 40.50 -64.98 -93.07
N ILE A 234 39.69 -63.92 -93.11
CA ILE A 234 39.35 -63.20 -94.35
C ILE A 234 40.63 -62.70 -95.02
N ALA A 235 41.56 -62.09 -94.27
CA ALA A 235 42.84 -61.64 -94.80
C ALA A 235 43.68 -62.79 -95.38
N LYS A 236 43.70 -63.96 -94.74
CA LYS A 236 44.41 -65.15 -95.23
C LYS A 236 43.80 -65.68 -96.54
N TYR A 237 42.48 -65.83 -96.60
CA TYR A 237 41.79 -66.27 -97.81
C TYR A 237 41.92 -65.24 -98.94
N GLY A 238 41.81 -63.95 -98.62
CA GLY A 238 42.09 -62.86 -99.56
C GLY A 238 43.50 -62.95 -100.14
N GLY A 239 44.52 -63.19 -99.31
CA GLY A 239 45.89 -63.41 -99.77
C GLY A 239 46.09 -64.67 -100.61
N GLN A 240 45.32 -65.74 -100.37
CA GLN A 240 45.32 -66.93 -101.22
C GLN A 240 44.68 -66.66 -102.58
N LEU A 241 43.57 -65.92 -102.63
CA LEU A 241 42.94 -65.51 -103.88
C LEU A 241 43.92 -64.72 -104.76
N VAL A 242 44.65 -63.75 -104.18
CA VAL A 242 45.69 -63.00 -104.91
C VAL A 242 46.76 -63.92 -105.51
N LYS A 243 47.23 -64.93 -104.77
CA LYS A 243 48.20 -65.91 -105.28
C LYS A 243 47.63 -66.78 -106.39
N ASN A 244 46.37 -67.18 -106.28
CA ASN A 244 45.69 -67.93 -107.33
C ASN A 244 45.51 -67.06 -108.58
N ASP A 245 45.12 -65.78 -108.43
CA ASP A 245 45.03 -64.81 -109.53
C ASP A 245 46.39 -64.63 -110.22
N GLU A 246 47.50 -64.54 -109.47
CA GLU A 246 48.86 -64.51 -110.04
C GLU A 246 49.17 -65.78 -110.83
N GLN A 247 48.81 -66.97 -110.33
CA GLN A 247 49.01 -68.23 -111.04
C GLN A 247 48.17 -68.31 -112.33
N ILE A 248 46.89 -67.92 -112.28
CA ILE A 248 46.01 -67.87 -113.45
C ILE A 248 46.58 -66.91 -114.49
N THR A 249 47.07 -65.74 -114.08
CA THR A 249 47.71 -64.77 -114.97
C THR A 249 48.96 -65.38 -115.62
N LYS A 250 49.76 -66.13 -114.87
CA LYS A 250 50.96 -66.81 -115.37
C LYS A 250 50.61 -67.94 -116.36
N GLN A 251 49.60 -68.74 -116.06
CA GLN A 251 49.09 -69.79 -116.95
C GLN A 251 48.44 -69.21 -118.21
N GLY A 252 47.69 -68.11 -118.09
CA GLY A 252 47.18 -67.35 -119.22
C GLY A 252 48.30 -66.85 -120.13
N GLY A 253 49.37 -66.30 -119.54
CA GLY A 253 50.58 -65.93 -120.28
C GLY A 253 51.31 -67.13 -120.94
N GLN A 254 51.23 -68.34 -120.37
CA GLN A 254 51.76 -69.56 -120.99
C GLN A 254 50.88 -70.03 -122.14
N LEU A 255 49.55 -69.99 -122.01
CA LEU A 255 48.62 -70.31 -123.08
C LEU A 255 48.84 -69.42 -124.31
N VAL A 256 49.03 -68.11 -124.12
CA VAL A 256 49.37 -67.20 -125.23
C VAL A 256 50.64 -67.64 -125.96
N LYS A 257 51.67 -68.11 -125.26
CA LYS A 257 52.89 -68.65 -125.89
C LYS A 257 52.65 -69.97 -126.61
N HIS A 258 51.82 -70.84 -126.05
CA HIS A 258 51.45 -72.10 -126.71
C HIS A 258 50.62 -71.81 -127.96
N ASP A 259 49.70 -70.85 -127.94
CA ASP A 259 48.94 -70.41 -129.11
C ASP A 259 49.86 -69.83 -130.19
N GLU A 260 50.88 -69.04 -129.81
CA GLU A 260 51.93 -68.58 -130.76
C GLU A 260 52.72 -69.75 -131.37
N GLN A 261 53.05 -70.77 -130.57
CA GLN A 261 53.72 -71.98 -131.05
C GLN A 261 52.82 -72.84 -131.93
N LEU A 262 51.52 -72.92 -131.62
CA LEU A 262 50.52 -73.63 -132.41
C LEU A 262 50.31 -72.94 -133.75
N ALA A 263 50.20 -71.62 -133.78
CA ALA A 263 50.16 -70.84 -135.01
C ALA A 263 51.42 -71.05 -135.87
N THR A 264 52.60 -71.21 -135.24
CA THR A 264 53.85 -71.54 -135.94
C THR A 264 53.81 -72.97 -136.51
N CYS A 265 53.22 -73.92 -135.79
CA CYS A 265 53.08 -75.31 -136.22
C CYS A 265 52.03 -75.46 -137.34
N GLU A 266 50.93 -74.72 -137.27
CA GLU A 266 49.92 -74.64 -138.34
C GLU A 266 50.54 -74.08 -139.62
N LYS A 267 51.36 -73.02 -139.51
CA LYS A 267 52.13 -72.51 -140.65
C LYS A 267 53.05 -73.59 -141.25
N ASN A 268 53.76 -74.34 -140.43
CA ASN A 268 54.62 -75.44 -140.90
C ASN A 268 53.81 -76.58 -141.56
N ILE A 269 52.58 -76.86 -141.09
CA ILE A 269 51.68 -77.84 -141.72
C ILE A 269 51.22 -77.36 -143.10
N ASP A 270 50.93 -76.06 -143.25
CA ASP A 270 50.57 -75.48 -144.53
C ASP A 270 51.76 -75.53 -145.52
N ASP A 271 52.98 -75.25 -145.07
CA ASP A 271 54.20 -75.41 -145.88
C ASP A 271 54.40 -76.87 -146.35
N MET A 272 54.15 -77.87 -145.47
CA MET A 272 54.21 -79.29 -145.85
C MET A 272 53.11 -79.73 -146.83
N LYS A 273 51.94 -79.08 -146.81
CA LYS A 273 50.85 -79.36 -147.77
C LYS A 273 51.16 -78.80 -149.16
N GLU A 274 51.91 -77.70 -149.25
CA GLU A 274 52.41 -77.19 -150.54
C GLU A 274 53.43 -78.15 -151.18
N GLU A 275 54.31 -78.79 -150.41
CA GLU A 275 55.25 -79.79 -150.94
C GLU A 275 54.56 -81.07 -151.46
N LEU A 276 53.43 -81.47 -150.86
CA LEU A 276 52.67 -82.66 -151.29
C LEU A 276 51.94 -82.46 -152.64
N HIS A 277 51.72 -81.21 -153.06
CA HIS A 277 51.08 -80.88 -154.34
C HIS A 277 52.07 -80.78 -155.52
N ALA A 278 53.38 -80.73 -155.27
CA ALA A 278 54.39 -80.48 -156.31
C ALA A 278 54.93 -81.73 -157.02
N THR A 279 54.66 -82.95 -156.53
CA THR A 279 55.26 -84.19 -157.09
C THR A 279 54.27 -85.12 -157.82
N ASN A 280 52.99 -84.77 -157.86
CA ASN A 280 52.00 -85.41 -158.74
C ASN A 280 51.86 -84.62 -160.06
N PHE A 281 52.82 -84.70 -161.00
CA PHE A 281 52.62 -84.53 -162.46
C PHE A 281 53.97 -84.71 -163.21
N THR A 282 53.92 -85.43 -164.34
CA THR A 282 55.02 -85.85 -165.27
C THR A 282 55.83 -87.06 -164.78
N SER A 283 55.64 -88.27 -165.34
CA SER A 283 55.93 -88.73 -166.72
C SER A 283 57.40 -88.66 -167.10
#